data_AF-A0A7X8IM34-F1
#
_entry.id   AF-A0A7X8IM34-F1
#
_cell.length_a   1.000
_cell.length_b   1.000
_cell.length_c   1.000
_cell.angle_alpha   90.00
_cell.angle_beta   90.00
_cell.angle_gamma   90.00
#
_symmetry.space_group_name_H-M   'P 1'
#
loop_
_entity.id
_entity.type
_entity.pdbx_description
1 polymer ?
#
loop_
_entity_poly.entity_id
_entity_poly.type
_entity_poly.pdbx_seq_one_letter_code
_entity_poly.pdbx_strand_id
1 'polypeptide(L)'
;KAAELLSRGWEEKRRQMLIEFARDYGGAPVVIVALTEATDNPVDRKMHLESVSAAFQNLLLAACAEGLGTCWMTGPLQDEEAIRRILDLSPEKEIVALTPVGYADMIAKPPPRKDPDLTVKVRWVE
;
A
#
# COMPACT_ATOMS: atom_id res chain seq x y z
N LYS A 1 7.24 -14.53 -5.70
CA LYS A 1 7.08 -13.96 -7.05
C LYS A 1 7.00 -12.44 -7.07
N ALA A 2 5.92 -11.78 -6.59
CA ALA A 2 5.82 -10.30 -6.61
C ALA A 2 7.02 -9.59 -5.95
N ALA A 3 7.42 -10.03 -4.75
CA ALA A 3 8.57 -9.45 -4.05
C ALA A 3 9.90 -9.61 -4.81
N GLU A 4 10.09 -10.74 -5.52
CA GLU A 4 11.30 -10.99 -6.32
C GLU A 4 11.33 -10.11 -7.58
N LEU A 5 10.17 -9.81 -8.17
CA LEU A 5 10.05 -8.89 -9.29
C LEU A 5 10.34 -7.44 -8.86
N LEU A 6 9.75 -7.02 -7.73
CA LEU A 6 9.89 -5.67 -7.18
C LEU A 6 11.34 -5.35 -6.76
N SER A 7 12.07 -6.33 -6.24
CA SER A 7 13.40 -6.14 -5.66
C SER A 7 14.55 -6.42 -6.63
N ARG A 8 14.28 -6.54 -7.94
CA ARG A 8 15.34 -6.75 -8.94
C ARG A 8 16.37 -5.62 -8.89
N GLY A 9 17.64 -5.98 -8.76
CA GLY A 9 18.76 -5.04 -8.70
C GLY A 9 18.95 -4.33 -7.35
N TRP A 10 18.19 -4.70 -6.32
CA TRP A 10 18.43 -4.22 -4.96
C TRP A 10 19.62 -4.94 -4.33
N GLU A 11 20.21 -4.32 -3.32
CA GLU A 11 21.22 -4.94 -2.46
C GLU A 11 20.65 -6.21 -1.78
N GLU A 12 21.47 -7.27 -1.71
CA GLU A 12 20.99 -8.62 -1.43
C GLU A 12 20.33 -8.74 -0.05
N LYS A 13 20.89 -8.12 0.99
CA LYS A 13 20.31 -8.16 2.33
C LYS A 13 18.92 -7.50 2.35
N ARG A 14 18.79 -6.33 1.73
CA ARG A 14 17.50 -5.64 1.62
C ARG A 14 16.47 -6.43 0.81
N ARG A 15 16.92 -7.05 -0.29
CA ARG A 15 16.10 -7.93 -1.10
C ARG A 15 15.58 -9.12 -0.29
N GLN A 16 16.46 -9.79 0.46
CA GLN A 16 16.10 -10.94 1.28
C GLN A 16 15.08 -10.58 2.37
N MET A 17 15.27 -9.45 3.06
CA MET A 17 14.30 -8.96 4.06
C MET A 17 12.91 -8.72 3.47
N LEU A 18 12.81 -8.15 2.27
CA LEU A 18 11.52 -7.97 1.61
C LEU A 18 10.86 -9.32 1.26
N ILE A 19 11.64 -10.27 0.75
CA ILE A 19 11.12 -11.60 0.37
C ILE A 19 10.60 -12.35 1.59
N GLU A 20 11.32 -12.28 2.71
CA GLU A 20 10.90 -12.87 3.98
C GLU A 20 9.61 -12.22 4.48
N PHE A 21 9.57 -10.89 4.56
CA PHE A 21 8.36 -10.17 4.94
C PHE A 21 7.18 -10.51 4.02
N ALA A 22 7.37 -10.55 2.71
CA ALA A 22 6.30 -10.79 1.75
C ALA A 22 5.76 -12.24 1.75
N ARG A 23 6.40 -13.18 2.45
CA ARG A 23 5.95 -14.57 2.54
C ARG A 23 4.64 -14.70 3.31
N ASP A 24 4.50 -13.97 4.41
CA ASP A 24 3.35 -14.00 5.32
C ASP A 24 2.96 -12.60 5.84
N TYR A 25 3.48 -11.55 5.20
CA TYR A 25 3.33 -10.15 5.60
C TYR A 25 3.80 -9.85 7.03
N GLY A 26 4.86 -10.51 7.47
CA GLY A 26 5.41 -10.35 8.82
C GLY A 26 4.50 -10.96 9.89
N GLY A 27 3.76 -12.01 9.54
CA GLY A 27 2.84 -12.70 10.46
C GLY A 27 1.53 -11.95 10.75
N ALA A 28 1.16 -10.95 9.96
CA ALA A 28 -0.07 -10.20 10.16
C ALA A 28 -1.30 -11.11 10.05
N PRO A 29 -2.25 -11.07 11.02
CA PRO A 29 -3.42 -11.94 11.02
C PRO A 29 -4.45 -11.58 9.94
N VAL A 30 -4.43 -10.35 9.44
CA VAL A 30 -5.39 -9.84 8.46
C VAL A 30 -4.67 -9.08 7.36
N VAL A 31 -5.13 -9.24 6.12
CA VAL A 31 -4.74 -8.40 4.98
C VAL A 31 -6.00 -7.79 4.38
N ILE A 32 -6.03 -6.47 4.25
CA ILE A 32 -7.15 -5.73 3.65
C ILE A 32 -6.72 -5.25 2.27
N VAL A 33 -7.57 -5.48 1.27
CA VAL A 33 -7.35 -5.06 -0.13
C VAL A 33 -8.34 -3.96 -0.47
N ALA A 34 -7.84 -2.82 -0.94
CA ALA A 34 -8.64 -1.69 -1.39
C ALA A 34 -9.01 -1.85 -2.87
N LEU A 35 -10.30 -1.82 -3.14
CA LEU A 35 -10.87 -1.97 -4.48
C LEU A 35 -11.65 -0.72 -4.87
N THR A 36 -11.72 -0.45 -6.18
CA THR A 36 -12.61 0.55 -6.75
C THR A 36 -13.28 0.00 -8.01
N GLU A 37 -14.33 0.67 -8.51
CA GLU A 37 -14.90 0.35 -9.83
C GLU A 37 -13.87 0.62 -10.93
N ALA A 38 -13.69 -0.36 -11.80
CA ALA A 38 -12.92 -0.24 -13.02
C ALA A 38 -13.68 0.64 -14.02
N THR A 39 -12.95 1.52 -14.71
CA THR A 39 -13.53 2.39 -15.74
C THR A 39 -12.45 2.78 -16.74
N ASP A 40 -12.84 2.83 -18.02
CA ASP A 40 -11.97 3.29 -19.11
C ASP A 40 -11.92 4.83 -19.19
N ASN A 41 -12.83 5.52 -18.49
CA ASN A 41 -12.80 6.98 -18.42
C ASN A 41 -11.65 7.43 -17.49
N PRO A 42 -10.63 8.14 -18.01
CA PRO A 42 -9.46 8.53 -17.22
C PRO A 42 -9.81 9.52 -16.09
N VAL A 43 -10.84 10.34 -16.25
CA VAL A 43 -11.29 11.28 -15.20
C VAL A 43 -11.92 10.51 -14.05
N ASP A 44 -12.84 9.60 -14.35
CA ASP A 44 -13.51 8.79 -13.35
C ASP A 44 -12.50 7.89 -12.64
N ARG A 45 -11.58 7.25 -13.38
CA ARG A 45 -10.52 6.42 -12.79
C ARG A 45 -9.63 7.21 -11.83
N LYS A 46 -9.31 8.46 -12.15
CA LYS A 46 -8.58 9.36 -11.25
C LYS A 46 -9.38 9.68 -9.99
N MET A 47 -10.67 10.03 -10.13
CA MET A 47 -11.54 10.33 -9.00
C MET A 47 -11.74 9.12 -8.08
N HIS A 48 -11.91 7.94 -8.67
CA HIS A 48 -11.99 6.64 -7.98
C HIS A 48 -10.71 6.37 -7.18
N LEU A 49 -9.55 6.52 -7.82
CA LEU A 49 -8.25 6.34 -7.18
C LEU A 49 -8.06 7.31 -6.00
N GLU A 50 -8.35 8.59 -6.17
CA GLU A 50 -8.25 9.60 -5.11
C GLU A 50 -9.18 9.29 -3.93
N SER A 51 -10.43 8.93 -4.23
CA SER A 51 -11.45 8.61 -3.22
C SER A 51 -11.06 7.40 -2.39
N VAL A 52 -10.68 6.29 -3.03
CA VAL A 52 -10.30 5.08 -2.30
C VAL A 52 -8.97 5.26 -1.57
N SER A 53 -8.04 6.06 -2.13
CA SER A 53 -6.77 6.36 -1.46
C SER A 53 -6.99 7.14 -0.17
N ALA A 54 -7.89 8.12 -0.17
CA ALA A 54 -8.26 8.87 1.02
C ALA A 54 -8.94 7.97 2.07
N ALA A 55 -9.89 7.11 1.63
CA ALA A 55 -10.55 6.15 2.52
C ALA A 55 -9.54 5.16 3.12
N PHE A 56 -8.59 4.66 2.33
CA PHE A 56 -7.57 3.73 2.77
C PHE A 56 -6.62 4.39 3.78
N GLN A 57 -6.19 5.63 3.53
CA GLN A 57 -5.41 6.39 4.51
C GLN A 57 -6.15 6.58 5.83
N ASN A 58 -7.47 6.87 5.79
CA ASN A 58 -8.28 6.98 7.00
C ASN A 58 -8.35 5.65 7.77
N LEU A 59 -8.45 4.51 7.07
CA LEU A 59 -8.38 3.19 7.67
C LEU A 59 -7.03 2.95 8.39
N LEU A 60 -5.91 3.35 7.80
CA LEU A 60 -4.59 3.20 8.45
C LEU A 60 -4.47 4.08 9.70
N LEU A 61 -5.01 5.30 9.66
CA LEU A 61 -5.05 6.19 10.82
C LEU A 61 -5.93 5.63 11.94
N ALA A 62 -7.10 5.07 11.59
CA ALA A 62 -7.98 4.41 12.55
C ALA A 62 -7.30 3.18 13.17
N ALA A 63 -6.68 2.32 12.37
CA ALA A 63 -5.91 1.19 12.87
C ALA A 63 -4.80 1.63 13.85
N CYS A 64 -4.05 2.69 13.51
CA CYS A 64 -3.03 3.27 14.38
C CYS A 64 -3.62 3.78 15.70
N ALA A 65 -4.78 4.43 15.68
CA ALA A 65 -5.47 4.91 16.87
C ALA A 65 -5.90 3.76 17.80
N GLU A 66 -6.21 2.60 17.25
CA GLU A 66 -6.51 1.35 17.97
C GLU A 66 -5.24 0.56 18.38
N GLY A 67 -4.04 1.11 18.16
CA GLY A 67 -2.77 0.46 18.51
C GLY A 67 -2.31 -0.63 17.54
N LEU A 68 -2.92 -0.71 16.35
CA LEU A 68 -2.55 -1.65 15.30
C LEU A 68 -1.48 -1.04 14.37
N GLY A 69 -0.56 -1.90 13.92
CA GLY A 69 0.39 -1.61 12.86
C GLY A 69 -0.19 -1.93 11.48
N THR A 70 0.16 -1.08 10.50
CA THR A 70 -0.21 -1.26 9.10
C THR A 70 0.94 -0.86 8.17
N CYS A 71 0.88 -1.30 6.91
CA CYS A 71 1.81 -0.90 5.86
C CYS A 71 1.05 -0.73 4.54
N TRP A 72 0.95 0.48 4.00
CA TRP A 72 0.37 0.67 2.67
C TRP A 72 1.27 0.04 1.62
N MET A 73 0.76 -0.90 0.83
CA MET A 73 1.52 -1.58 -0.21
C MET A 73 0.84 -1.55 -1.57
N THR A 74 1.63 -1.16 -2.58
CA THR A 74 1.32 -1.34 -4.01
C THR A 74 2.30 -2.29 -4.70
N GLY A 75 3.39 -2.68 -4.02
CA GLY A 75 4.36 -3.66 -4.50
C GLY A 75 3.76 -5.02 -4.89
N PRO A 76 2.79 -5.58 -4.14
CA PRO A 76 2.13 -6.83 -4.53
C PRO A 76 1.41 -6.79 -5.88
N LEU A 77 1.06 -5.61 -6.40
CA LEU A 77 0.42 -5.44 -7.72
C LEU A 77 1.32 -5.90 -8.88
N GLN A 78 2.61 -6.15 -8.63
CA GLN A 78 3.49 -6.84 -9.59
C GLN A 78 3.00 -8.24 -9.97
N ASP A 79 2.13 -8.85 -9.17
CA ASP A 79 1.44 -10.12 -9.46
C ASP A 79 -0.06 -9.98 -9.19
N GLU A 80 -0.67 -8.91 -9.70
CA GLU A 80 -2.07 -8.57 -9.47
C GLU A 80 -3.02 -9.74 -9.81
N GLU A 81 -2.77 -10.44 -10.92
CA GLU A 81 -3.53 -11.63 -11.34
C GLU A 81 -3.60 -12.74 -10.28
N ALA A 82 -2.57 -12.89 -9.43
CA ALA A 82 -2.64 -13.83 -8.31
C ALA A 82 -3.63 -13.34 -7.24
N ILE A 83 -3.63 -12.04 -6.93
CA ILE A 83 -4.54 -11.43 -5.95
C ILE A 83 -5.98 -11.53 -6.45
N ARG A 84 -6.23 -11.24 -7.73
CA ARG A 84 -7.56 -11.34 -8.34
C ARG A 84 -8.14 -12.75 -8.23
N ARG A 85 -7.32 -13.78 -8.47
CA ARG A 85 -7.73 -15.18 -8.34
C ARG A 85 -8.02 -15.60 -6.90
N ILE A 86 -7.24 -15.13 -5.93
CA ILE A 86 -7.45 -15.44 -4.51
C ILE A 86 -8.78 -14.84 -4.02
N LEU A 87 -9.10 -13.63 -4.47
CA LEU A 87 -10.28 -12.88 -4.04
C LEU A 87 -11.51 -13.08 -4.95
N ASP A 88 -11.40 -13.89 -6.01
CA ASP A 88 -12.44 -14.10 -7.03
C ASP A 88 -13.01 -12.78 -7.58
N LEU A 89 -12.12 -11.86 -7.96
CA LEU A 89 -12.52 -10.52 -8.39
C LEU A 89 -13.06 -10.49 -9.82
N SER A 90 -14.23 -9.89 -10.00
CA SER A 90 -14.79 -9.58 -11.32
C SER A 90 -13.91 -8.54 -12.05
N PRO A 91 -13.94 -8.49 -13.40
CA PRO A 91 -13.20 -7.48 -14.18
C PRO A 91 -13.69 -6.05 -13.93
N GLU A 92 -14.85 -5.87 -13.29
CA GLU A 92 -15.41 -4.56 -12.92
C GLU A 92 -14.71 -3.93 -11.72
N LYS A 93 -13.76 -4.62 -11.06
CA LYS A 93 -12.99 -4.10 -9.93
C LYS A 93 -11.52 -3.87 -10.28
N GLU A 94 -10.99 -2.73 -9.87
CA GLU A 94 -9.57 -2.41 -9.91
C GLU A 94 -8.98 -2.48 -8.49
N ILE A 95 -7.80 -3.09 -8.34
CA ILE A 95 -7.08 -3.14 -7.05
C ILE A 95 -6.19 -1.90 -6.94
N VAL A 96 -6.38 -1.09 -5.90
CA VAL A 96 -5.58 0.13 -5.69
C VAL A 96 -4.38 -0.12 -4.79
N ALA A 97 -4.59 -0.82 -3.68
CA ALA A 97 -3.56 -1.09 -2.68
C ALA A 97 -3.99 -2.23 -1.77
N LEU A 98 -3.06 -2.71 -0.96
CA LEU A 98 -3.37 -3.59 0.15
C LEU A 98 -2.53 -3.27 1.38
N THR A 99 -2.99 -3.71 2.54
CA THR A 99 -2.29 -3.48 3.80
C THR A 99 -2.44 -4.68 4.73
N PRO A 100 -1.34 -5.21 5.31
CA PRO A 100 -1.43 -6.12 6.42
C PRO A 100 -1.79 -5.33 7.68
N VAL A 101 -2.58 -5.93 8.56
CA VAL A 101 -3.06 -5.33 9.81
C VAL A 101 -2.81 -6.31 10.95
N GLY A 102 -2.17 -5.83 12.02
CA GLY A 102 -1.89 -6.63 13.22
C GLY A 102 -1.25 -5.80 14.33
N TYR A 103 -0.85 -6.46 15.41
CA TYR A 103 -0.03 -5.82 16.44
C TYR A 103 1.44 -5.88 16.00
N ALA A 104 2.09 -4.73 15.93
CA ALA A 104 3.47 -4.65 15.48
C ALA A 104 4.44 -5.04 16.62
N ASP A 105 5.41 -5.90 16.32
CA ASP A 105 6.51 -6.23 17.24
C ASP A 105 7.40 -5.03 17.58
N MET A 106 7.48 -4.06 16.66
CA MET A 106 8.28 -2.85 16.85
C MET A 106 7.67 -1.64 16.13
N ILE A 107 7.83 -0.47 16.75
CA ILE A 107 7.49 0.83 16.12
C ILE A 107 8.77 1.38 15.50
N ALA A 108 8.85 1.34 14.17
CA ALA A 108 9.99 1.89 13.44
C ALA A 108 9.97 3.42 13.45
N LYS A 109 11.14 4.05 13.59
CA LYS A 109 11.27 5.50 13.46
C LYS A 109 11.02 5.90 12.00
N PRO A 110 10.10 6.84 11.70
CA PRO A 110 9.86 7.25 10.33
C PRO A 110 11.09 7.97 9.76
N PRO A 111 11.39 7.81 8.46
CA PRO A 111 12.45 8.57 7.81
C PRO A 111 12.11 10.07 7.81
N PRO A 112 13.12 10.96 7.80
CA PRO A 112 12.90 12.40 7.76
C PRO A 112 12.08 12.79 6.53
N ARG A 113 11.14 13.73 6.71
CA ARG A 113 10.41 14.32 5.58
C ARG A 113 11.39 15.13 4.72
N LYS A 114 11.24 15.08 3.39
CA LYS A 114 12.13 15.78 2.43
C LYS A 114 12.05 17.31 2.53
N ASP A 115 10.92 17.85 2.96
CA ASP A 115 10.64 19.29 3.05
C ASP A 115 9.80 19.52 4.31
N PRO A 116 10.41 19.49 5.51
CA PRO A 116 9.67 19.58 6.77
C PRO A 116 9.03 20.95 6.98
N ASP A 117 9.63 22.00 6.42
CA ASP A 117 9.19 23.40 6.56
C ASP A 117 8.29 23.87 5.41
N LEU A 118 7.93 22.96 4.49
CA LEU A 118 7.05 23.22 3.34
C LEU A 118 7.53 24.34 2.40
N THR A 119 8.84 24.55 2.31
CA THR A 119 9.43 25.66 1.54
C THR A 119 9.62 25.35 0.06
N VAL A 120 9.60 24.07 -0.33
CA VAL A 120 9.84 23.61 -1.70
C VAL A 120 8.54 23.24 -2.41
N LYS A 121 7.58 22.66 -1.67
CA LYS A 121 6.34 22.11 -2.25
C LYS A 121 5.14 23.06 -2.22
N VAL A 122 5.19 24.13 -1.43
CA VAL A 122 4.08 25.07 -1.26
C VAL A 122 4.44 26.42 -1.86
N ARG A 123 3.54 26.96 -2.68
CA ARG A 123 3.60 28.33 -3.18
C ARG A 123 2.39 29.10 -2.64
N TRP A 124 2.67 30.13 -1.86
CA TRP A 124 1.66 31.10 -1.42
C TRP A 124 1.42 32.10 -2.54
N VAL A 125 0.15 32.41 -2.80
CA VAL A 125 -0.27 33.42 -3.79
C VAL A 125 -1.20 34.36 -3.05
N GLU A 126 -0.87 35.65 -3.10
CA GLU A 126 -1.68 36.75 -2.57
C GLU A 126 -2.60 37.32 -3.65
#